data_AF-A0A3D8A5N6-F1
#
_entry.id   AF-A0A3D8A5N6-F1
#
_cell.length_a   1.000
_cell.length_b   1.000
_cell.length_c   1.000
_cell.angle_alpha   90.00
_cell.angle_beta   90.00
_cell.angle_gamma   90.00
#
_symmetry.space_group_name_H-M   'P 1'
#
loop_
_entity.id
_entity.type
_entity.pdbx_description
1 polymer ?
#
loop_
_entity_poly.entity_id
_entity_poly.type
_entity_poly.pdbx_seq_one_letter_code
_entity_poly.pdbx_strand_id
1 'polypeptide(L)'
;MKDELDKVQAEYLKLLQSITSRITTEELLELLDEVQLFWYQKRNVIHLSAQYLFRYSDAYFLTAATIFDIEDTNQNIFFLNGKYQIFDDPIPSYLKIISKKEAQDGAYSSYLKKLSMIVAETILDEIRLLENPPKENFLIIPLRYYLDLYSLTNHLDETALEIVNHYFKRSVNFLTLSTIENVEEIVDTRNMSNILLFDGDDFSLSITERIEGYVKKNKEIVPGGMNDAQILYTALFGGIRQALDVIETTFQFNVVPFFRSFTPFSKYSQIMKIILENSSEEKRSNQISILLNKATIEYLIYFEFSKRNNGHYTISGLKEKAQQIEFEKKLKDIEIQMNNSANFFNTAEKIGQVIYDLLS
;
A
#
# COMPACT_ATOMS: atom_id res chain seq x y z
N MET A 1 23.46 -13.48 0.58
CA MET A 1 22.35 -12.52 0.76
C MET A 1 20.99 -13.17 0.56
N LYS A 2 20.68 -13.80 -0.59
CA LYS A 2 19.41 -14.54 -0.77
C LYS A 2 19.22 -15.64 0.28
N ASP A 3 20.23 -16.47 0.51
CA ASP A 3 20.16 -17.52 1.55
C ASP A 3 19.88 -16.98 2.96
N GLU A 4 20.36 -15.76 3.27
CA GLU A 4 20.08 -15.12 4.55
C GLU A 4 18.64 -14.60 4.62
N LEU A 5 18.08 -14.07 3.52
CA LEU A 5 16.66 -13.75 3.45
C LEU A 5 15.80 -15.00 3.62
N ASP A 6 16.16 -16.10 2.98
CA ASP A 6 15.39 -17.35 3.07
C ASP A 6 15.41 -17.92 4.50
N LYS A 7 16.55 -17.82 5.19
CA LYS A 7 16.62 -18.12 6.62
C LYS A 7 15.71 -17.19 7.44
N VAL A 8 15.70 -15.89 7.15
CA VAL A 8 14.80 -14.94 7.84
C VAL A 8 13.33 -15.32 7.63
N GLN A 9 12.92 -15.67 6.39
CA GLN A 9 11.54 -16.11 6.13
C GLN A 9 11.19 -17.40 6.88
N ALA A 10 12.10 -18.38 6.91
CA ALA A 10 11.89 -19.63 7.64
C ALA A 10 11.86 -19.45 9.17
N GLU A 11 12.67 -18.55 9.72
CA GLU A 11 12.61 -18.18 11.13
C GLU A 11 11.33 -17.42 11.47
N TYR A 12 10.87 -16.53 10.57
CA TYR A 12 9.63 -15.80 10.76
C TYR A 12 8.41 -16.72 10.76
N LEU A 13 8.36 -17.69 9.84
CA LEU A 13 7.31 -18.72 9.83
C LEU A 13 7.22 -19.45 11.18
N LYS A 14 8.35 -19.86 11.75
CA LYS A 14 8.39 -20.53 13.06
C LYS A 14 7.85 -19.64 14.18
N LEU A 15 8.20 -18.35 14.15
CA LEU A 15 7.68 -17.38 15.10
C LEU A 15 6.15 -17.27 14.97
N LEU A 16 5.65 -17.03 13.76
CA LEU A 16 4.20 -16.92 13.52
C LEU A 16 3.44 -18.17 13.97
N GLN A 17 3.92 -19.37 13.64
CA GLN A 17 3.32 -20.64 14.08
C GLN A 17 3.29 -20.77 15.61
N SER A 18 4.34 -20.33 16.30
CA SER A 18 4.37 -20.34 17.77
C SER A 18 3.35 -19.36 18.36
N ILE A 19 3.18 -18.21 17.74
CA ILE A 19 2.24 -17.17 18.14
C ILE A 19 0.79 -17.61 17.91
N THR A 20 0.48 -18.29 16.80
CA THR A 20 -0.89 -18.74 16.48
C THR A 20 -1.54 -19.55 17.61
N SER A 21 -0.74 -20.36 18.32
CA SER A 21 -1.22 -21.17 19.45
C SER A 21 -1.61 -20.35 20.69
N ARG A 22 -1.25 -19.06 20.72
CA ARG A 22 -1.40 -18.12 21.84
C ARG A 22 -2.31 -16.92 21.52
N ILE A 23 -2.92 -16.86 20.33
CA ILE A 23 -3.74 -15.69 19.94
C ILE A 23 -5.05 -15.68 20.77
N THR A 24 -4.99 -15.05 21.93
CA THR A 24 -6.13 -14.53 22.67
C THR A 24 -5.99 -13.01 22.78
N THR A 25 -7.12 -12.29 22.88
CA THR A 25 -7.12 -10.81 22.83
C THR A 25 -6.31 -10.18 23.97
N GLU A 26 -6.11 -10.91 25.07
CA GLU A 26 -5.38 -10.46 26.26
C GLU A 26 -3.85 -10.59 26.11
N GLU A 27 -3.35 -11.43 25.20
CA GLU A 27 -1.91 -11.69 25.01
C GLU A 27 -1.29 -10.89 23.84
N LEU A 28 -2.08 -10.10 23.09
CA LEU A 28 -1.62 -9.34 21.91
C LEU A 28 -0.44 -8.39 22.15
N LEU A 29 -0.27 -7.90 23.38
CA LEU A 29 0.87 -7.04 23.75
C LEU A 29 2.19 -7.81 23.87
N GLU A 30 2.16 -9.04 24.37
CA GLU A 30 3.37 -9.87 24.41
C GLU A 30 3.77 -10.29 22.98
N LEU A 31 2.78 -10.56 22.14
CA LEU A 31 2.98 -10.86 20.71
C LEU A 31 3.63 -9.69 19.95
N LEU A 32 3.29 -8.45 20.30
CA LEU A 32 3.93 -7.25 19.76
C LEU A 32 5.44 -7.27 19.98
N ASP A 33 5.87 -7.51 21.22
CA ASP A 33 7.29 -7.43 21.59
C ASP A 33 8.10 -8.52 20.87
N GLU A 34 7.57 -9.73 20.75
CA GLU A 34 8.24 -10.84 20.05
C GLU A 34 8.42 -10.55 18.55
N VAL A 35 7.36 -10.10 17.87
CA VAL A 35 7.40 -9.77 16.43
C VAL A 35 8.30 -8.56 16.16
N GLN A 36 8.21 -7.51 16.99
CA GLN A 36 9.05 -6.33 16.83
C GLN A 36 10.53 -6.63 17.09
N LEU A 37 10.83 -7.43 18.12
CA LEU A 37 12.20 -7.83 18.44
C LEU A 37 12.80 -8.67 17.33
N PHE A 38 12.03 -9.61 16.77
CA PHE A 38 12.45 -10.41 15.63
C PHE A 38 12.87 -9.51 14.47
N TRP A 39 11.99 -8.62 14.02
CA TRP A 39 12.28 -7.74 12.88
C TRP A 39 13.39 -6.74 13.19
N TYR A 40 13.46 -6.22 14.43
CA TYR A 40 14.55 -5.36 14.86
C TYR A 40 15.92 -6.06 14.72
N GLN A 41 16.02 -7.33 15.09
CA GLN A 41 17.26 -8.11 14.97
C GLN A 41 17.65 -8.34 13.50
N LYS A 42 16.68 -8.42 12.58
CA LYS A 42 16.92 -8.66 11.14
C LYS A 42 17.13 -7.39 10.31
N ARG A 43 17.01 -6.20 10.91
CA ARG A 43 17.12 -4.89 10.21
C ARG A 43 18.31 -4.77 9.25
N ASN A 44 19.49 -5.26 9.63
CA ASN A 44 20.70 -5.18 8.80
C ASN A 44 20.60 -6.07 7.56
N VAL A 45 20.01 -7.26 7.69
CA VAL A 45 19.80 -8.17 6.56
C VAL A 45 18.87 -7.51 5.54
N ILE A 46 17.77 -6.91 6.00
CA ILE A 46 16.81 -6.23 5.14
C ILE A 46 17.43 -5.00 4.47
N HIS A 47 18.16 -4.17 5.22
CA HIS A 47 18.84 -3.00 4.69
C HIS A 47 19.88 -3.35 3.61
N LEU A 48 20.73 -4.35 3.87
CA LEU A 48 21.70 -4.84 2.88
C LEU A 48 20.99 -5.47 1.67
N SER A 49 19.87 -6.16 1.88
CA SER A 49 19.09 -6.73 0.78
C SER A 49 18.51 -5.66 -0.13
N ALA A 50 18.02 -4.55 0.44
CA ALA A 50 17.61 -3.39 -0.35
C ALA A 50 18.74 -2.81 -1.20
N GLN A 51 19.93 -2.66 -0.63
CA GLN A 51 21.08 -2.05 -1.31
C GLN A 51 21.67 -2.93 -2.41
N TYR A 52 21.71 -4.26 -2.21
CA TYR A 52 22.47 -5.18 -3.06
C TYR A 52 21.61 -6.16 -3.86
N LEU A 53 20.37 -6.43 -3.45
CA LEU A 53 19.44 -7.27 -4.19
C LEU A 53 18.40 -6.40 -4.89
N PHE A 54 17.57 -5.69 -4.13
CA PHE A 54 16.40 -5.00 -4.69
C PHE A 54 16.82 -3.89 -5.65
N ARG A 55 17.81 -3.06 -5.29
CA ARG A 55 18.33 -1.99 -6.16
C ARG A 55 18.71 -2.41 -7.59
N TYR A 56 19.22 -3.63 -7.76
CA TYR A 56 19.73 -4.13 -9.05
C TYR A 56 18.78 -5.12 -9.71
N SER A 57 17.54 -5.19 -9.23
CA SER A 57 16.51 -6.07 -9.76
C SER A 57 15.17 -5.35 -9.80
N ASP A 58 14.25 -5.82 -10.63
CA ASP A 58 12.88 -5.35 -10.54
C ASP A 58 12.23 -6.00 -9.32
N ALA A 59 12.22 -5.28 -8.20
CA ALA A 59 11.58 -5.69 -6.95
C ALA A 59 10.29 -4.88 -6.78
N TYR A 60 9.17 -5.58 -6.58
CA TYR A 60 7.87 -4.97 -6.40
C TYR A 60 7.33 -5.28 -5.02
N PHE A 61 6.59 -4.36 -4.42
CA PHE A 61 5.92 -4.61 -3.15
C PHE A 61 4.43 -4.32 -3.22
N LEU A 62 3.63 -5.23 -2.67
CA LEU A 62 2.20 -5.03 -2.52
C LEU A 62 1.98 -4.02 -1.39
N THR A 63 1.30 -2.92 -1.70
CA THR A 63 1.05 -1.86 -0.73
C THR A 63 -0.41 -1.42 -0.70
N ALA A 64 -0.75 -0.57 0.27
CA ALA A 64 -2.11 -0.08 0.53
C ALA A 64 -3.17 -1.21 0.65
N ALA A 65 -2.72 -2.41 1.00
CA ALA A 65 -3.54 -3.58 1.30
C ALA A 65 -3.50 -3.83 2.81
N THR A 66 -4.66 -4.14 3.40
CA THR A 66 -4.75 -4.50 4.81
C THR A 66 -4.46 -5.98 5.05
N ILE A 67 -4.76 -6.84 4.07
CA ILE A 67 -4.59 -8.30 4.10
C ILE A 67 -4.16 -8.76 2.70
N PHE A 68 -3.30 -9.76 2.63
CA PHE A 68 -3.10 -10.57 1.42
C PHE A 68 -4.12 -11.72 1.43
N ASP A 69 -5.29 -11.46 0.85
CA ASP A 69 -6.33 -12.50 0.73
C ASP A 69 -5.92 -13.53 -0.32
N ILE A 70 -5.54 -14.73 0.14
CA ILE A 70 -5.09 -15.84 -0.71
C ILE A 70 -6.22 -16.34 -1.63
N GLU A 71 -7.49 -16.16 -1.25
CA GLU A 71 -8.64 -16.57 -2.04
C GLU A 71 -8.94 -15.56 -3.18
N ASP A 72 -8.42 -14.33 -3.09
CA ASP A 72 -8.58 -13.31 -4.13
C ASP A 72 -7.61 -13.54 -5.29
N THR A 73 -8.07 -14.32 -6.26
CA THR A 73 -7.31 -14.63 -7.50
C THR A 73 -6.89 -13.40 -8.31
N ASN A 74 -7.48 -12.21 -8.10
CA ASN A 74 -7.01 -11.00 -8.77
C ASN A 74 -5.57 -10.63 -8.39
N GLN A 75 -5.13 -11.04 -7.20
CA GLN A 75 -3.79 -10.78 -6.70
C GLN A 75 -2.74 -11.66 -7.39
N ASN A 76 -3.15 -12.74 -8.08
CA ASN A 76 -2.23 -13.67 -8.73
C ASN A 76 -1.35 -13.00 -9.79
N ILE A 77 -1.86 -11.94 -10.42
CA ILE A 77 -1.10 -11.18 -11.44
C ILE A 77 0.18 -10.55 -10.86
N PHE A 78 0.19 -10.21 -9.57
CA PHE A 78 1.35 -9.66 -8.87
C PHE A 78 2.59 -10.57 -8.96
N PHE A 79 2.39 -11.90 -9.03
CA PHE A 79 3.48 -12.86 -9.06
C PHE A 79 4.19 -12.98 -10.42
N LEU A 80 3.66 -12.33 -11.46
CA LEU A 80 4.33 -12.21 -12.76
C LEU A 80 5.38 -11.09 -12.79
N ASN A 81 5.36 -10.19 -11.81
CA ASN A 81 6.13 -8.95 -11.88
C ASN A 81 7.53 -9.09 -11.29
N GLY A 82 8.55 -8.77 -12.08
CA GLY A 82 9.91 -8.65 -11.60
C GLY A 82 10.53 -9.92 -10.99
N LYS A 83 11.73 -9.72 -10.44
CA LYS A 83 12.50 -10.79 -9.81
C LYS A 83 12.02 -11.07 -8.39
N TYR A 84 11.76 -10.03 -7.60
CA TYR A 84 11.31 -10.14 -6.21
C TYR A 84 9.90 -9.55 -6.03
N GLN A 85 9.09 -10.24 -5.24
CA GLN A 85 7.74 -9.81 -4.88
C GLN A 85 7.67 -9.76 -3.36
N ILE A 86 7.38 -8.58 -2.82
CA ILE A 86 7.40 -8.35 -1.39
C ILE A 86 5.98 -8.06 -0.94
N PHE A 87 5.47 -8.83 0.02
CA PHE A 87 4.32 -8.43 0.80
C PHE A 87 4.81 -7.57 1.96
N ASP A 88 4.36 -6.32 2.00
CA ASP A 88 4.70 -5.40 3.08
C ASP A 88 3.87 -5.72 4.32
N ASP A 89 4.47 -6.53 5.19
CA ASP A 89 3.87 -7.10 6.39
C ASP A 89 3.29 -6.00 7.30
N PRO A 90 1.95 -5.96 7.47
CA PRO A 90 1.29 -4.93 8.26
C PRO A 90 1.28 -5.26 9.76
N ILE A 91 1.61 -6.49 10.19
CA ILE A 91 1.48 -6.98 11.56
C ILE A 91 2.22 -6.08 12.57
N PRO A 92 3.50 -5.71 12.37
CA PRO A 92 4.20 -4.85 13.35
C PRO A 92 3.53 -3.48 13.52
N SER A 93 2.94 -2.95 12.44
CA SER A 93 2.25 -1.65 12.46
C SER A 93 0.90 -1.75 13.17
N TYR A 94 0.14 -2.81 12.91
CA TYR A 94 -1.15 -3.05 13.56
C TYR A 94 -1.00 -3.28 15.06
N LEU A 95 -0.03 -4.11 15.46
CA LEU A 95 0.23 -4.35 16.87
C LEU A 95 0.65 -3.06 17.60
N LYS A 96 1.41 -2.16 16.95
CA LYS A 96 1.76 -0.83 17.49
C LYS A 96 0.55 0.08 17.68
N ILE A 97 -0.48 -0.05 16.84
CA ILE A 97 -1.74 0.70 17.01
C ILE A 97 -2.54 0.15 18.19
N ILE A 98 -2.64 -1.19 18.30
CA ILE A 98 -3.38 -1.87 19.37
C ILE A 98 -2.77 -1.56 20.75
N SER A 99 -1.46 -1.35 20.84
CA SER A 99 -0.77 -1.09 22.11
C SER A 99 -0.90 0.33 22.65
N LYS A 100 -1.47 1.28 21.88
CA LYS A 100 -1.67 2.65 22.35
C LYS A 100 -2.79 2.71 23.37
N LYS A 101 -2.46 3.14 24.60
CA LYS A 101 -3.42 3.28 25.71
C LYS A 101 -4.60 4.20 25.38
N GLU A 102 -4.41 5.27 24.59
CA GLU A 102 -5.51 6.16 24.21
C GLU A 102 -6.56 5.48 23.30
N ALA A 103 -6.20 4.37 22.64
CA ALA A 103 -7.13 3.62 21.80
C ALA A 103 -8.01 2.62 22.59
N GLN A 104 -7.63 2.30 23.84
CA GLN A 104 -8.29 1.28 24.66
C GLN A 104 -9.52 1.80 25.42
N ASP A 105 -9.68 3.12 25.57
CA ASP A 105 -10.83 3.76 26.22
C ASP A 105 -11.68 4.55 25.21
N GLY A 106 -13.00 4.27 25.15
CA GLY A 106 -13.97 5.09 24.41
C GLY A 106 -14.31 4.63 22.98
N ALA A 107 -14.50 5.60 22.06
CA ALA A 107 -15.09 5.43 20.73
C ALA A 107 -14.28 4.56 19.73
N TYR A 108 -13.03 4.21 20.08
CA TYR A 108 -12.11 3.40 19.28
C TYR A 108 -12.09 1.91 19.66
N SER A 109 -12.79 1.51 20.73
CA SER A 109 -12.81 0.12 21.23
C SER A 109 -13.34 -0.89 20.19
N SER A 110 -14.36 -0.53 19.42
CA SER A 110 -14.89 -1.36 18.33
C SER A 110 -13.89 -1.54 17.19
N TYR A 111 -13.18 -0.47 16.83
CA TYR A 111 -12.11 -0.48 15.83
C TYR A 111 -10.96 -1.40 16.29
N LEU A 112 -10.51 -1.29 17.55
CA LEU A 112 -9.43 -2.14 18.07
C LEU A 112 -9.78 -3.63 18.10
N LYS A 113 -11.01 -3.97 18.50
CA LYS A 113 -11.48 -5.37 18.46
C LYS A 113 -11.41 -5.92 17.05
N LYS A 114 -11.83 -5.14 16.06
CA LYS A 114 -11.78 -5.54 14.66
C LYS A 114 -10.34 -5.63 14.14
N LEU A 115 -9.48 -4.67 14.48
CA LEU A 115 -8.07 -4.70 14.11
C LEU A 115 -7.37 -5.95 14.67
N SER A 116 -7.73 -6.36 15.89
CA SER A 116 -7.23 -7.60 16.50
C SER A 116 -7.63 -8.86 15.71
N MET A 117 -8.87 -8.91 15.20
CA MET A 117 -9.32 -10.00 14.32
C MET A 117 -8.54 -10.00 12.99
N ILE A 118 -8.36 -8.82 12.39
CA ILE A 118 -7.57 -8.65 11.16
C ILE A 118 -6.14 -9.14 11.36
N VAL A 119 -5.49 -8.82 12.49
CA VAL A 119 -4.14 -9.32 12.81
C VAL A 119 -4.12 -10.84 12.89
N ALA A 120 -5.10 -11.46 13.54
CA ALA A 120 -5.18 -12.91 13.64
C ALA A 120 -5.35 -13.57 12.26
N GLU A 121 -6.23 -13.05 11.41
CA GLU A 121 -6.42 -13.50 10.03
C GLU A 121 -5.13 -13.32 9.20
N THR A 122 -4.48 -12.16 9.32
CA THR A 122 -3.22 -11.87 8.63
C THR A 122 -2.11 -12.85 9.01
N ILE A 123 -1.97 -13.18 10.30
CA ILE A 123 -0.99 -14.18 10.75
C ILE A 123 -1.23 -15.54 10.08
N LEU A 124 -2.49 -15.97 9.99
CA LEU A 124 -2.83 -17.26 9.36
C LEU A 124 -2.52 -17.26 7.85
N ASP A 125 -2.81 -16.17 7.15
CA ASP A 125 -2.51 -16.05 5.73
C ASP A 125 -1.00 -15.96 5.47
N GLU A 126 -0.25 -15.21 6.28
CA GLU A 126 1.21 -15.15 6.16
C GLU A 126 1.87 -16.51 6.42
N ILE A 127 1.38 -17.29 7.39
CA ILE A 127 1.84 -18.68 7.59
C ILE A 127 1.62 -19.50 6.33
N ARG A 128 0.42 -19.46 5.72
CA ARG A 128 0.12 -20.21 4.49
C ARG A 128 1.04 -19.80 3.34
N LEU A 129 1.28 -18.50 3.18
CA LEU A 129 2.17 -17.94 2.16
C LEU A 129 3.63 -18.34 2.37
N LEU A 130 4.09 -18.46 3.62
CA LEU A 130 5.46 -18.88 3.94
C LEU A 130 5.66 -20.39 3.85
N GLU A 131 4.63 -21.19 4.18
CA GLU A 131 4.64 -22.65 4.03
C GLU A 131 4.59 -23.06 2.56
N ASN A 132 3.81 -22.35 1.75
CA ASN A 132 3.64 -22.61 0.33
C ASN A 132 3.88 -21.33 -0.49
N PRO A 133 5.16 -20.87 -0.61
CA PRO A 133 5.49 -19.65 -1.33
C PRO A 133 4.97 -19.69 -2.77
N PRO A 134 4.21 -18.67 -3.20
CA PRO A 134 3.69 -18.63 -4.56
C PRO A 134 4.79 -18.50 -5.63
N LYS A 135 6.00 -18.08 -5.22
CA LYS A 135 7.20 -17.91 -6.05
C LYS A 135 8.46 -17.99 -5.19
N GLU A 136 9.56 -18.46 -5.76
CA GLU A 136 10.87 -18.63 -5.08
C GLU A 136 11.42 -17.35 -4.44
N ASN A 137 11.08 -16.19 -5.00
CA ASN A 137 11.53 -14.87 -4.57
C ASN A 137 10.39 -14.03 -3.95
N PHE A 138 9.32 -14.69 -3.52
CA PHE A 138 8.30 -14.05 -2.70
C PHE A 138 8.82 -13.87 -1.28
N LEU A 139 8.61 -12.68 -0.70
CA LEU A 139 9.12 -12.30 0.61
C LEU A 139 8.03 -11.57 1.39
N ILE A 140 7.90 -11.88 2.68
CA ILE A 140 7.11 -11.12 3.64
C ILE A 140 8.09 -10.27 4.46
N ILE A 141 8.02 -8.94 4.35
CA ILE A 141 8.94 -8.00 5.00
C ILE A 141 8.18 -6.76 5.42
N PRO A 142 8.25 -6.30 6.69
CA PRO A 142 7.54 -5.11 7.13
C PRO A 142 8.34 -3.85 6.78
N LEU A 143 8.30 -3.43 5.51
CA LEU A 143 9.10 -2.31 5.01
C LEU A 143 8.74 -1.00 5.72
N ARG A 144 7.43 -0.74 5.94
CA ARG A 144 6.98 0.47 6.67
C ARG A 144 7.40 0.49 8.13
N TYR A 145 7.45 -0.67 8.79
CA TYR A 145 7.99 -0.77 10.16
C TYR A 145 9.45 -0.32 10.21
N TYR A 146 10.25 -0.67 9.20
CA TYR A 146 11.63 -0.23 9.15
C TYR A 146 11.79 1.28 8.89
N LEU A 147 10.88 1.91 8.12
CA LEU A 147 10.89 3.37 7.98
C LEU A 147 10.74 4.07 9.35
N ASP A 148 9.78 3.62 10.14
CA ASP A 148 9.56 4.08 11.50
C ASP A 148 10.79 3.82 12.38
N LEU A 149 11.37 2.61 12.29
CA LEU A 149 12.55 2.23 13.08
C LEU A 149 13.75 3.13 12.77
N TYR A 150 13.91 3.54 11.52
CA TYR A 150 14.96 4.47 11.09
C TYR A 150 14.62 5.94 11.33
N SER A 151 13.46 6.23 11.95
CA SER A 151 12.97 7.60 12.18
C SER A 151 12.83 8.42 10.90
N LEU A 152 12.62 7.75 9.76
CA LEU A 152 12.49 8.40 8.45
C LEU A 152 11.10 9.00 8.26
N THR A 153 10.12 8.64 9.09
CA THR A 153 8.73 9.07 8.98
C THR A 153 8.38 10.29 9.83
N ASN A 154 9.27 10.77 10.71
CA ASN A 154 8.98 11.82 11.69
C ASN A 154 8.50 13.14 11.05
N HIS A 155 8.96 13.45 9.84
CA HIS A 155 8.60 14.66 9.10
C HIS A 155 7.36 14.47 8.20
N LEU A 156 6.92 13.23 8.00
CA LEU A 156 5.84 12.92 7.07
C LEU A 156 4.47 13.32 7.63
N ASP A 157 4.30 13.33 8.95
CA ASP A 157 3.06 13.80 9.59
C ASP A 157 2.88 15.31 9.38
N GLU A 158 3.94 16.10 9.54
CA GLU A 158 3.94 17.54 9.28
C GLU A 158 3.69 17.82 7.79
N THR A 159 4.39 17.11 6.91
CA THR A 159 4.19 17.20 5.45
C THR A 159 2.75 16.84 5.06
N ALA A 160 2.20 15.77 5.63
CA ALA A 160 0.82 15.36 5.38
C ALA A 160 -0.16 16.43 5.85
N LEU A 161 0.05 17.01 7.03
CA LEU A 161 -0.78 18.08 7.57
C LEU A 161 -0.75 19.32 6.68
N GLU A 162 0.42 19.72 6.17
CA GLU A 162 0.55 20.82 5.22
C GLU A 162 -0.28 20.56 3.96
N ILE A 163 -0.15 19.39 3.35
CA ILE A 163 -0.92 19.01 2.16
C ILE A 163 -2.42 18.98 2.47
N VAL A 164 -2.84 18.38 3.59
CA VAL A 164 -4.25 18.32 4.02
C VAL A 164 -4.84 19.72 4.17
N ASN A 165 -4.08 20.66 4.75
CA ASN A 165 -4.54 22.03 4.93
C ASN A 165 -4.85 22.76 3.62
N HIS A 166 -4.31 22.33 2.48
CA HIS A 166 -4.66 22.91 1.17
C HIS A 166 -6.10 22.61 0.77
N TYR A 167 -6.75 21.58 1.33
CA TYR A 167 -8.14 21.24 1.03
C TYR A 167 -9.14 22.03 1.88
N PHE A 168 -8.67 22.87 2.80
CA PHE A 168 -9.49 23.70 3.67
C PHE A 168 -9.23 25.19 3.41
N LYS A 169 -10.24 26.04 3.59
CA LYS A 169 -10.14 27.51 3.46
C LYS A 169 -9.24 28.14 4.54
N ARG A 170 -8.93 27.40 5.60
CA ARG A 170 -8.07 27.77 6.72
C ARG A 170 -7.39 26.52 7.25
N SER A 171 -6.26 26.70 7.95
CA SER A 171 -5.61 25.59 8.65
C SER A 171 -6.57 24.94 9.65
N VAL A 172 -6.58 23.62 9.65
CA VAL A 172 -7.43 22.79 10.51
C VAL A 172 -6.59 21.94 11.45
N ASN A 173 -7.12 21.69 12.63
CA ASN A 173 -6.60 20.74 13.60
C ASN A 173 -7.71 19.76 13.96
N PHE A 174 -7.43 18.45 13.95
CA PHE A 174 -8.42 17.40 14.24
C PHE A 174 -9.26 17.67 15.50
N LEU A 175 -8.64 18.13 16.59
CA LEU A 175 -9.34 18.41 17.85
C LEU A 175 -10.34 19.56 17.74
N THR A 176 -10.08 20.52 16.85
CA THR A 176 -10.96 21.69 16.63
C THR A 176 -12.10 21.40 15.66
N LEU A 177 -12.04 20.28 14.94
CA LEU A 177 -13.05 19.93 13.94
C LEU A 177 -14.34 19.41 14.55
N SER A 178 -14.34 18.94 15.80
CA SER A 178 -15.54 18.42 16.47
C SER A 178 -16.64 19.46 16.65
N THR A 179 -16.32 20.77 16.61
CA THR A 179 -17.29 21.86 16.74
C THR A 179 -17.83 22.35 15.40
N ILE A 180 -17.38 21.78 14.28
CA ILE A 180 -17.84 22.17 12.94
C ILE A 180 -19.17 21.47 12.65
N GLU A 181 -20.23 22.25 12.49
CA GLU A 181 -21.56 21.73 12.13
C GLU A 181 -21.70 21.48 10.63
N ASN A 182 -21.10 22.34 9.80
CA ASN A 182 -21.20 22.26 8.34
C ASN A 182 -19.80 22.22 7.70
N VAL A 183 -19.43 21.06 7.16
CA VAL A 183 -18.11 20.85 6.53
C VAL A 183 -17.93 21.69 5.25
N GLU A 184 -19.01 21.98 4.52
CA GLU A 184 -18.98 22.77 3.28
C GLU A 184 -18.46 24.20 3.50
N GLU A 185 -18.63 24.73 4.72
CA GLU A 185 -18.19 26.07 5.06
C GLU A 185 -16.68 26.18 5.17
N ILE A 186 -15.98 25.08 5.51
CA ILE A 186 -14.54 25.10 5.78
C ILE A 186 -13.66 24.53 4.66
N VAL A 187 -14.24 23.80 3.70
CA VAL A 187 -13.51 23.17 2.58
C VAL A 187 -13.27 24.12 1.41
N ASP A 188 -12.13 24.00 0.74
CA ASP A 188 -11.91 24.63 -0.57
C ASP A 188 -12.41 23.66 -1.67
N THR A 189 -13.57 23.98 -2.24
CA THR A 189 -14.24 23.13 -3.23
C THR A 189 -13.42 22.93 -4.50
N ARG A 190 -12.56 23.89 -4.87
CA ARG A 190 -11.69 23.78 -6.06
C ARG A 190 -10.56 22.78 -5.84
N ASN A 191 -10.04 22.70 -4.62
CA ASN A 191 -9.01 21.72 -4.30
C ASN A 191 -9.63 20.35 -4.07
N MET A 192 -10.82 20.30 -3.46
CA MET A 192 -11.56 19.06 -3.23
C MET A 192 -11.98 18.34 -4.53
N SER A 193 -12.12 19.03 -5.65
CA SER A 193 -12.41 18.40 -6.95
C SER A 193 -11.21 17.62 -7.55
N ASN A 194 -10.04 17.66 -6.90
CA ASN A 194 -8.81 17.02 -7.40
C ASN A 194 -8.37 15.80 -6.58
N ILE A 195 -9.07 15.46 -5.50
CA ILE A 195 -8.70 14.33 -4.63
C ILE A 195 -9.87 13.39 -4.40
N LEU A 196 -9.65 12.10 -4.63
CA LEU A 196 -10.63 11.04 -4.33
C LEU A 196 -10.61 10.70 -2.84
N LEU A 197 -11.77 10.52 -2.23
CA LEU A 197 -11.90 10.00 -0.87
C LEU A 197 -11.87 8.46 -0.85
N PHE A 198 -12.44 7.81 -1.86
CA PHE A 198 -12.53 6.35 -1.99
C PHE A 198 -12.71 5.92 -3.46
N ASP A 199 -12.59 4.61 -3.74
CA ASP A 199 -12.80 4.09 -5.10
C ASP A 199 -14.27 4.18 -5.51
N GLY A 200 -14.51 4.94 -6.59
CA GLY A 200 -15.86 5.26 -7.07
C GLY A 200 -16.44 6.54 -6.47
N ASP A 201 -15.61 7.36 -5.82
CA ASP A 201 -15.98 8.73 -5.42
C ASP A 201 -16.27 9.60 -6.66
N ASP A 202 -17.24 10.50 -6.54
CA ASP A 202 -17.77 11.33 -7.63
C ASP A 202 -17.61 12.81 -7.27
N PHE A 203 -16.78 13.52 -8.05
CA PHE A 203 -16.47 14.92 -7.84
C PHE A 203 -17.66 15.87 -8.08
N SER A 204 -18.73 15.40 -8.72
CA SER A 204 -19.94 16.19 -8.97
C SER A 204 -20.87 16.28 -7.76
N LEU A 205 -20.69 15.40 -6.76
CA LEU A 205 -21.45 15.38 -5.53
C LEU A 205 -20.98 16.44 -4.53
N SER A 206 -21.86 16.80 -3.59
CA SER A 206 -21.49 17.62 -2.43
C SER A 206 -20.46 16.91 -1.55
N ILE A 207 -19.72 17.67 -0.74
CA ILE A 207 -18.72 17.10 0.18
C ILE A 207 -19.40 16.19 1.20
N THR A 208 -20.59 16.55 1.69
CA THR A 208 -21.38 15.69 2.59
C THR A 208 -21.71 14.34 1.92
N GLU A 209 -22.23 14.33 0.70
CA GLU A 209 -22.53 13.09 -0.03
C GLU A 209 -21.29 12.23 -0.28
N ARG A 210 -20.15 12.88 -0.57
CA ARG A 210 -18.86 12.18 -0.72
C ARG A 210 -18.38 11.56 0.59
N ILE A 211 -18.57 12.25 1.72
CA ILE A 211 -18.28 11.72 3.07
C ILE A 211 -19.17 10.52 3.37
N GLU A 212 -20.48 10.60 3.09
CA GLU A 212 -21.39 9.46 3.25
C GLU A 212 -20.96 8.25 2.42
N GLY A 213 -20.54 8.47 1.17
CA GLY A 213 -19.95 7.45 0.31
C GLY A 213 -18.70 6.81 0.93
N TYR A 214 -17.79 7.63 1.48
CA TYR A 214 -16.60 7.18 2.17
C TYR A 214 -16.94 6.31 3.39
N VAL A 215 -17.86 6.77 4.25
CA VAL A 215 -18.32 6.04 5.43
C VAL A 215 -18.96 4.71 5.04
N LYS A 216 -19.80 4.68 4.00
CA LYS A 216 -20.43 3.45 3.53
C LYS A 216 -19.40 2.40 3.07
N LYS A 217 -18.36 2.83 2.36
CA LYS A 217 -17.27 1.96 1.88
C LYS A 217 -16.33 1.51 3.00
N ASN A 218 -16.14 2.35 4.02
CA ASN A 218 -15.15 2.16 5.08
C ASN A 218 -15.79 1.97 6.46
N LYS A 219 -17.06 1.55 6.52
CA LYS A 219 -17.89 1.44 7.74
C LYS A 219 -17.23 0.68 8.89
N GLU A 220 -16.28 -0.18 8.54
CA GLU A 220 -15.60 -1.08 9.44
C GLU A 220 -14.38 -0.47 10.14
N ILE A 221 -13.82 0.59 9.54
CA ILE A 221 -12.60 1.25 10.01
C ILE A 221 -12.83 2.70 10.45
N VAL A 222 -13.94 3.32 10.05
CA VAL A 222 -14.30 4.66 10.54
C VAL A 222 -14.78 4.55 11.99
N PRO A 223 -14.10 5.20 12.96
CA PRO A 223 -14.52 5.16 14.35
C PRO A 223 -15.89 5.84 14.54
N GLY A 224 -16.67 5.34 15.50
CA GLY A 224 -17.96 5.94 15.82
C GLY A 224 -17.81 7.32 16.46
N GLY A 225 -18.82 8.18 16.32
CA GLY A 225 -18.92 9.47 17.03
C GLY A 225 -18.12 10.63 16.42
N MET A 226 -17.46 10.43 15.27
CA MET A 226 -16.88 11.54 14.50
C MET A 226 -17.96 12.29 13.72
N ASN A 227 -17.84 13.62 13.64
CA ASN A 227 -18.63 14.42 12.71
C ASN A 227 -18.03 14.42 11.29
N ASP A 228 -18.76 14.96 10.31
CA ASP A 228 -18.35 15.00 8.90
C ASP A 228 -16.97 15.65 8.70
N ALA A 229 -16.67 16.74 9.40
CA ALA A 229 -15.40 17.44 9.30
C ALA A 229 -14.22 16.57 9.77
N GLN A 230 -14.40 15.84 10.88
CA GLN A 230 -13.40 14.89 11.40
C GLN A 230 -13.24 13.68 10.48
N ILE A 231 -14.32 13.17 9.90
CA ILE A 231 -14.28 12.06 8.95
C ILE A 231 -13.52 12.48 7.69
N LEU A 232 -13.84 13.65 7.13
CA LEU A 232 -13.14 14.20 5.96
C LEU A 232 -11.65 14.37 6.23
N TYR A 233 -11.29 15.00 7.35
CA TYR A 233 -9.90 15.16 7.75
C TYR A 233 -9.19 13.80 7.85
N THR A 234 -9.81 12.81 8.48
CA THR A 234 -9.25 11.46 8.63
C THR A 234 -9.03 10.79 7.27
N ALA A 235 -9.99 10.91 6.34
CA ALA A 235 -9.88 10.35 5.00
C ALA A 235 -8.73 11.00 4.21
N LEU A 236 -8.61 12.32 4.27
CA LEU A 236 -7.55 13.08 3.59
C LEU A 236 -6.19 12.78 4.21
N PHE A 237 -6.04 12.98 5.51
CA PHE A 237 -4.79 12.79 6.22
C PHE A 237 -4.30 11.35 6.10
N GLY A 238 -5.16 10.36 6.36
CA GLY A 238 -4.79 8.95 6.26
C GLY A 238 -4.34 8.56 4.84
N GLY A 239 -5.07 9.00 3.82
CA GLY A 239 -4.71 8.70 2.43
C GLY A 239 -3.42 9.39 1.96
N ILE A 240 -3.21 10.66 2.34
CA ILE A 240 -1.99 11.40 2.01
C ILE A 240 -0.79 10.83 2.75
N ARG A 241 -0.94 10.54 4.06
CA ARG A 241 0.11 9.96 4.88
C ARG A 241 0.52 8.58 4.37
N GLN A 242 -0.44 7.75 3.97
CA GLN A 242 -0.18 6.46 3.32
C GLN A 242 0.60 6.62 2.01
N ALA A 243 0.22 7.58 1.15
CA ALA A 243 0.94 7.84 -0.09
C ALA A 243 2.39 8.27 0.18
N LEU A 244 2.62 9.12 1.19
CA LEU A 244 3.97 9.52 1.62
C LEU A 244 4.78 8.33 2.15
N ASP A 245 4.20 7.44 2.97
CA ASP A 245 4.88 6.21 3.41
C ASP A 245 5.31 5.34 2.22
N VAL A 246 4.45 5.19 1.22
CA VAL A 246 4.74 4.39 0.03
C VAL A 246 5.88 5.00 -0.78
N ILE A 247 5.90 6.33 -0.93
CA ILE A 247 6.99 7.06 -1.60
C ILE A 247 8.31 6.83 -0.85
N GLU A 248 8.32 7.04 0.46
CA GLU A 248 9.53 6.87 1.27
C GLU A 248 10.02 5.41 1.23
N THR A 249 9.09 4.44 1.28
CA THR A 249 9.40 3.01 1.16
C THR A 249 10.05 2.70 -0.18
N THR A 250 9.48 3.24 -1.26
CA THR A 250 9.97 3.06 -2.64
C THR A 250 11.42 3.50 -2.77
N PHE A 251 11.75 4.70 -2.26
CA PHE A 251 13.11 5.24 -2.32
C PHE A 251 14.07 4.53 -1.38
N GLN A 252 13.66 4.27 -0.14
CA GLN A 252 14.54 3.67 0.86
C GLN A 252 14.92 2.23 0.53
N PHE A 253 13.97 1.44 0.00
CA PHE A 253 14.17 0.01 -0.24
C PHE A 253 14.43 -0.34 -1.71
N ASN A 254 14.37 0.63 -2.63
CA ASN A 254 14.49 0.44 -4.08
C ASN A 254 13.47 -0.59 -4.60
N VAL A 255 12.20 -0.41 -4.21
CA VAL A 255 11.09 -1.31 -4.56
C VAL A 255 10.00 -0.51 -5.25
N VAL A 256 9.33 -1.09 -6.24
CA VAL A 256 8.24 -0.45 -6.97
C VAL A 256 6.89 -0.81 -6.32
N PRO A 257 6.02 0.16 -6.02
CA PRO A 257 4.74 -0.13 -5.41
C PRO A 257 3.76 -0.75 -6.40
N PHE A 258 3.06 -1.79 -5.94
CA PHE A 258 1.94 -2.41 -6.64
C PHE A 258 0.64 -2.06 -5.91
N PHE A 259 -0.28 -1.39 -6.62
CA PHE A 259 -1.55 -0.92 -6.07
C PHE A 259 -2.73 -1.75 -6.60
N ARG A 260 -3.63 -2.16 -5.68
CA ARG A 260 -4.87 -2.86 -6.01
C ARG A 260 -6.12 -1.96 -6.07
N SER A 261 -5.93 -0.67 -5.86
CA SER A 261 -7.00 0.32 -5.73
C SER A 261 -6.55 1.63 -6.35
N PHE A 262 -7.49 2.33 -7.01
CA PHE A 262 -7.18 3.57 -7.71
C PHE A 262 -6.91 4.71 -6.74
N THR A 263 -7.58 4.73 -5.59
CA THR A 263 -7.52 5.84 -4.65
C THR A 263 -6.12 6.03 -4.05
N PRO A 264 -5.45 4.99 -3.50
CA PRO A 264 -4.06 5.10 -3.07
C PRO A 264 -3.09 5.41 -4.23
N PHE A 265 -3.28 4.75 -5.39
CA PHE A 265 -2.45 4.99 -6.58
C PHE A 265 -2.53 6.45 -7.05
N SER A 266 -3.74 7.04 -7.06
CA SER A 266 -3.96 8.40 -7.51
C SER A 266 -3.27 9.41 -6.59
N LYS A 267 -3.36 9.22 -5.26
CA LYS A 267 -2.67 10.07 -4.28
C LYS A 267 -1.15 9.96 -4.40
N TYR A 268 -0.62 8.74 -4.48
CA TYR A 268 0.81 8.48 -4.76
C TYR A 268 1.26 9.20 -6.04
N SER A 269 0.50 9.04 -7.12
CA SER A 269 0.83 9.63 -8.42
C SER A 269 0.81 11.15 -8.41
N GLN A 270 -0.17 11.76 -7.73
CA GLN A 270 -0.25 13.21 -7.58
C GLN A 270 0.96 13.76 -6.83
N ILE A 271 1.31 13.16 -5.68
CA ILE A 271 2.46 13.62 -4.89
C ILE A 271 3.78 13.40 -5.66
N MET A 272 3.96 12.24 -6.30
CA MET A 272 5.15 11.98 -7.12
C MET A 272 5.31 12.99 -8.27
N LYS A 273 4.21 13.42 -8.90
CA LYS A 273 4.23 14.47 -9.93
C LYS A 273 4.62 15.82 -9.35
N ILE A 274 4.09 16.20 -8.19
CA ILE A 274 4.48 17.44 -7.51
C ILE A 274 5.98 17.41 -7.19
N ILE A 275 6.51 16.30 -6.66
CA ILE A 275 7.95 16.16 -6.38
C ILE A 275 8.76 16.26 -7.68
N LEU A 276 8.29 15.62 -8.77
CA LEU A 276 8.95 15.66 -10.08
C LEU A 276 9.03 17.09 -10.64
N GLU A 277 7.92 17.82 -10.63
CA GLU A 277 7.82 19.20 -11.15
C GLU A 277 8.68 20.18 -10.36
N ASN A 278 8.90 19.91 -9.07
CA ASN A 278 9.72 20.74 -8.18
C ASN A 278 11.17 20.23 -8.03
N SER A 279 11.54 19.14 -8.70
CA SER A 279 12.90 18.58 -8.64
C SER A 279 13.80 19.26 -9.67
N SER A 280 14.80 20.01 -9.18
CA SER A 280 15.79 20.68 -10.02
C SER A 280 16.95 19.77 -10.48
N GLU A 281 17.10 18.59 -9.89
CA GLU A 281 18.18 17.66 -10.20
C GLU A 281 17.74 16.63 -11.26
N GLU A 282 18.32 16.69 -12.45
CA GLU A 282 17.95 15.82 -13.59
C GLU A 282 17.97 14.33 -13.24
N LYS A 283 19.00 13.86 -12.52
CA LYS A 283 19.11 12.45 -12.11
C LYS A 283 17.95 12.02 -11.20
N ARG A 284 17.59 12.86 -10.24
CA ARG A 284 16.48 12.63 -9.32
C ARG A 284 15.15 12.64 -10.07
N SER A 285 14.95 13.62 -10.96
CA SER A 285 13.76 13.72 -11.80
C SER A 285 13.59 12.50 -12.70
N ASN A 286 14.66 12.00 -13.31
CA ASN A 286 14.64 10.76 -14.09
C ASN A 286 14.27 9.54 -13.24
N GLN A 287 14.83 9.42 -12.03
CA GLN A 287 14.49 8.33 -11.11
C GLN A 287 13.01 8.37 -10.70
N ILE A 288 12.49 9.55 -10.33
CA ILE A 288 11.07 9.74 -9.98
C ILE A 288 10.16 9.35 -11.16
N SER A 289 10.49 9.82 -12.37
CA SER A 289 9.73 9.52 -13.59
C SER A 289 9.66 8.02 -13.86
N ILE A 290 10.80 7.31 -13.78
CA ILE A 290 10.87 5.85 -13.97
C ILE A 290 9.99 5.13 -12.93
N LEU A 291 10.07 5.51 -11.65
CA LEU A 291 9.29 4.87 -10.59
C LEU A 291 7.79 5.11 -10.75
N LEU A 292 7.39 6.33 -11.13
CA LEU A 292 6.00 6.67 -11.40
C LEU A 292 5.45 5.89 -12.60
N ASN A 293 6.23 5.76 -13.68
CA ASN A 293 5.85 5.01 -14.87
C ASN A 293 5.68 3.53 -14.56
N LYS A 294 6.63 2.93 -13.82
CA LYS A 294 6.50 1.53 -13.39
C LYS A 294 5.26 1.31 -12.53
N ALA A 295 5.04 2.12 -11.50
CA ALA A 295 3.85 2.02 -10.66
C ALA A 295 2.54 2.19 -11.46
N THR A 296 2.55 3.04 -12.50
CA THR A 296 1.41 3.24 -13.40
C THR A 296 1.14 1.99 -14.25
N ILE A 297 2.19 1.41 -14.83
CA ILE A 297 2.08 0.17 -15.62
C ILE A 297 1.55 -0.96 -14.75
N GLU A 298 2.05 -1.10 -13.52
CA GLU A 298 1.58 -2.11 -12.57
C GLU A 298 0.10 -1.95 -12.21
N TYR A 299 -0.33 -0.73 -11.93
CA TYR A 299 -1.74 -0.46 -11.68
C TYR A 299 -2.61 -0.80 -12.89
N LEU A 300 -2.17 -0.46 -14.12
CA LEU A 300 -2.90 -0.79 -15.35
C LEU A 300 -2.96 -2.30 -15.59
N ILE A 301 -1.89 -3.04 -15.31
CA ILE A 301 -1.85 -4.51 -15.37
C ILE A 301 -2.92 -5.09 -14.44
N TYR A 302 -2.94 -4.66 -13.17
CA TYR A 302 -3.93 -5.12 -12.20
C TYR A 302 -5.36 -4.76 -12.63
N PHE A 303 -5.58 -3.52 -13.08
CA PHE A 303 -6.89 -3.05 -13.53
C PHE A 303 -7.41 -3.85 -14.72
N GLU A 304 -6.60 -4.02 -15.76
CA GLU A 304 -7.01 -4.76 -16.96
C GLU A 304 -7.18 -6.26 -16.68
N PHE A 305 -6.36 -6.83 -15.78
CA PHE A 305 -6.48 -8.22 -15.34
C PHE A 305 -7.77 -8.44 -14.55
N SER A 306 -8.00 -7.67 -13.50
CA SER A 306 -9.18 -7.80 -12.63
C SER A 306 -10.50 -7.61 -13.40
N LYS A 307 -10.52 -6.76 -14.43
CA LYS A 307 -11.68 -6.59 -15.32
C LYS A 307 -12.03 -7.85 -16.13
N ARG A 308 -11.04 -8.69 -16.45
CA ARG A 308 -11.18 -9.88 -17.32
C ARG A 308 -11.12 -11.19 -16.57
N ASN A 309 -10.57 -11.19 -15.36
CA ASN A 309 -10.44 -12.36 -14.53
C ASN A 309 -11.82 -12.91 -14.16
N ASN A 310 -12.04 -14.19 -14.43
CA ASN A 310 -13.26 -14.93 -14.12
C ASN A 310 -13.08 -15.90 -12.95
N GLY A 311 -11.97 -15.79 -12.20
CA GLY A 311 -11.70 -16.59 -11.00
C GLY A 311 -10.96 -17.91 -11.26
N HIS A 312 -10.54 -18.19 -12.50
CA HIS A 312 -9.95 -19.50 -12.86
C HIS A 312 -8.43 -19.48 -13.08
N TYR A 313 -7.80 -18.30 -13.04
CA TYR A 313 -6.37 -18.19 -13.37
C TYR A 313 -5.49 -18.46 -12.15
N THR A 314 -4.88 -19.64 -12.12
CA THR A 314 -3.87 -20.01 -11.12
C THR A 314 -2.54 -19.34 -11.42
N ILE A 315 -1.71 -19.14 -10.38
CA ILE A 315 -0.37 -18.56 -10.51
C ILE A 315 0.50 -19.36 -11.48
N SER A 316 0.47 -20.69 -11.38
CA SER A 316 1.23 -21.58 -12.27
C SER A 316 0.79 -21.45 -13.73
N GLY A 317 -0.52 -21.43 -13.99
CA GLY A 317 -1.05 -21.25 -15.34
C GLY A 317 -0.71 -19.89 -15.94
N LEU A 318 -0.79 -18.82 -15.12
CA LEU A 318 -0.37 -17.48 -15.54
C LEU A 318 1.11 -17.41 -15.89
N LYS A 319 1.98 -18.06 -15.10
CA LYS A 319 3.43 -18.10 -15.38
C LYS A 319 3.74 -18.82 -16.69
N GLU A 320 3.10 -19.97 -16.94
CA GLU A 320 3.28 -20.71 -18.19
C GLU A 320 2.86 -19.86 -19.39
N LYS A 321 1.68 -19.23 -19.31
CA LYS A 321 1.18 -18.39 -20.39
C LYS A 321 2.04 -17.13 -20.60
N ALA A 322 2.51 -16.52 -19.52
CA ALA A 322 3.41 -15.38 -19.56
C ALA A 322 4.72 -15.69 -20.31
N GLN A 323 5.26 -16.91 -20.14
CA GLN A 323 6.43 -17.36 -20.89
C GLN A 323 6.12 -17.50 -22.39
N GLN A 324 4.97 -18.11 -22.73
CA GLN A 324 4.56 -18.31 -24.12
C GLN A 324 4.41 -17.00 -24.90
N ILE A 325 3.92 -15.93 -24.25
CA ILE A 325 3.69 -14.64 -24.90
C ILE A 325 4.84 -13.64 -24.75
N GLU A 326 5.98 -14.06 -24.17
CA GLU A 326 7.11 -13.19 -23.82
C GLU A 326 6.69 -11.96 -22.97
N PHE A 327 5.84 -12.18 -21.95
CA PHE A 327 5.18 -11.11 -21.17
C PHE A 327 6.17 -10.06 -20.64
N GLU A 328 7.26 -10.48 -19.98
CA GLU A 328 8.26 -9.56 -19.42
C GLU A 328 8.92 -8.68 -20.49
N LYS A 329 9.14 -9.20 -21.70
CA LYS A 329 9.74 -8.45 -22.81
C LYS A 329 8.76 -7.41 -23.33
N LYS A 330 7.49 -7.79 -23.53
CA LYS A 330 6.44 -6.86 -23.94
C LYS A 330 6.27 -5.73 -22.92
N LEU A 331 6.35 -6.02 -21.61
CA LEU A 331 6.30 -4.99 -20.57
C LEU A 331 7.51 -4.06 -20.62
N LYS A 332 8.73 -4.58 -20.79
CA LYS A 332 9.94 -3.75 -20.94
C LYS A 332 9.86 -2.82 -22.14
N ASP A 333 9.31 -3.28 -23.26
CA ASP A 333 9.12 -2.44 -24.44
C ASP A 333 8.13 -1.29 -24.17
N ILE A 334 7.05 -1.56 -23.42
CA ILE A 334 6.09 -0.54 -22.98
C ILE A 334 6.75 0.45 -22.00
N GLU A 335 7.53 -0.02 -21.04
CA GLU A 335 8.27 0.83 -20.10
C GLU A 335 9.22 1.78 -20.82
N ILE A 336 10.01 1.28 -21.77
CA ILE A 336 10.95 2.09 -22.57
C ILE A 336 10.19 3.18 -23.34
N GLN A 337 9.06 2.83 -23.95
CA GLN A 337 8.24 3.79 -24.71
C GLN A 337 7.62 4.84 -23.80
N MET A 338 7.12 4.44 -22.63
CA MET A 338 6.52 5.38 -21.66
C MET A 338 7.57 6.36 -21.12
N ASN A 339 8.80 5.91 -20.92
CA ASN A 339 9.92 6.77 -20.50
C ASN A 339 10.37 7.76 -21.59
N ASN A 340 10.22 7.41 -22.88
CA ASN A 340 10.64 8.24 -24.01
C ASN A 340 9.54 9.18 -24.55
N SER A 341 8.28 8.76 -24.46
CA SER A 341 7.12 9.53 -24.92
C SER A 341 5.93 9.20 -24.02
N ALA A 342 5.60 10.11 -23.10
CA ALA A 342 4.50 9.91 -22.16
C ALA A 342 3.14 10.01 -22.87
N ASN A 343 2.64 8.91 -23.43
CA ASN A 343 1.26 8.79 -23.92
C ASN A 343 0.52 7.69 -23.14
N PHE A 344 -0.20 8.12 -22.11
CA PHE A 344 -0.95 7.23 -21.21
C PHE A 344 -1.98 6.36 -21.94
N PHE A 345 -2.73 6.91 -22.92
CA PHE A 345 -3.77 6.17 -23.64
C PHE A 345 -3.17 5.01 -24.46
N ASN A 346 -2.07 5.27 -25.17
CA ASN A 346 -1.34 4.24 -25.91
C ASN A 346 -0.78 3.16 -24.98
N THR A 347 -0.26 3.54 -23.82
CA THR A 347 0.20 2.58 -22.79
C THR A 347 -0.95 1.70 -22.30
N ALA A 348 -2.10 2.29 -21.95
CA ALA A 348 -3.26 1.55 -21.49
C ALA A 348 -3.79 0.55 -22.54
N GLU A 349 -3.87 0.95 -23.81
CA GLU A 349 -4.28 0.07 -24.91
C GLU A 349 -3.33 -1.12 -25.06
N LYS A 350 -2.01 -0.87 -25.04
CA LYS A 350 -0.99 -1.93 -25.12
C LYS A 350 -1.05 -2.89 -23.95
N ILE A 351 -1.19 -2.38 -22.72
CA ILE A 351 -1.36 -3.22 -21.53
C ILE A 351 -2.64 -4.05 -21.66
N GLY A 352 -3.75 -3.45 -22.10
CA GLY A 352 -5.00 -4.16 -22.37
C GLY A 352 -4.84 -5.33 -23.35
N GLN A 353 -4.04 -5.14 -24.41
CA GLN A 353 -3.73 -6.21 -25.37
C GLN A 353 -2.83 -7.30 -24.76
N VAL A 354 -1.79 -6.91 -24.02
CA VAL A 354 -0.90 -7.87 -23.34
C VAL A 354 -1.69 -8.74 -22.36
N ILE A 355 -2.61 -8.15 -21.60
CA ILE A 355 -3.48 -8.89 -20.67
C ILE A 355 -4.49 -9.75 -21.43
N TYR A 356 -5.04 -9.28 -22.56
CA TYR A 356 -5.88 -10.12 -23.40
C TYR A 356 -5.14 -11.37 -23.88
N ASP A 357 -3.92 -11.21 -24.39
CA ASP A 357 -3.06 -12.33 -24.83
C ASP A 357 -2.71 -13.29 -23.68
N LEU A 358 -2.56 -12.75 -22.46
CA LEU A 358 -2.26 -13.53 -21.25
C LEU A 358 -3.44 -14.40 -20.81
N LEU A 359 -4.67 -13.98 -21.09
CA LEU A 359 -5.89 -14.64 -20.62
C LEU A 359 -6.59 -15.49 -21.69
N SER A 360 -6.21 -15.32 -22.96
CA SER A 360 -6.71 -16.07 -24.13
C SER A 360 -5.89 -17.32 -24.37
#